data_AF-A2DRK3-F1
#
_entry.id   AF-A2DRK3-F1
#
_cell.length_a   1.000
_cell.length_b   1.000
_cell.length_c   1.000
_cell.angle_alpha   90.00
_cell.angle_beta   90.00
_cell.angle_gamma   90.00
#
_symmetry.space_group_name_H-M   'P 1'
#
loop_
_entity.id
_entity.type
_entity.pdbx_description
1 polymer ?
#
loop_
_entity_poly.entity_id
_entity_poly.type
_entity_poly.pdbx_seq_one_letter_code
_entity_poly.pdbx_strand_id
1 'polypeptide(L)'
;MQNNWIYSNSPTIGLYHGTYLVKHKNFKISYNNEGIELYLRVDNNTEIKGSSGTVTNGEVSISVSYKLFPDVNYINIIHTVTNNGDRNHEVDFLCYSNIAIEGSDGSSGDHCPERNIEGNRGVEFINKDRTVRFLLRDFPFVTNVDTYSYSKCPGGGAWKNCTEYIYVEKGAGIIFSWQNQQIKPHESKNYSYSIGMGEYNPKIEQKQQRTSIQLITPFKHRNRRR
;
A
#
# COMPACT_ATOMS: atom_id res chain seq x y z
N MET A 1 -9.20 18.98 6.25
CA MET A 1 -9.44 17.71 6.97
C MET A 1 -8.11 17.27 7.52
N GLN A 2 -8.03 16.70 8.72
CA GLN A 2 -6.76 16.15 9.24
C GLN A 2 -6.66 14.68 8.85
N ASN A 3 -5.51 14.27 8.32
CA ASN A 3 -5.22 12.87 8.02
C ASN A 3 -5.05 12.08 9.33
N ASN A 4 -5.88 11.05 9.52
CA ASN A 4 -5.96 10.26 10.74
C ASN A 4 -5.46 8.82 10.55
N TRP A 5 -4.75 8.55 9.45
CA TRP A 5 -4.11 7.26 9.21
C TRP A 5 -2.83 7.13 10.03
N ILE A 6 -2.61 5.93 10.54
CA ILE A 6 -1.48 5.58 11.38
C ILE A 6 -0.77 4.39 10.72
N TYR A 7 0.54 4.51 10.58
CA TYR A 7 1.44 3.43 10.21
C TYR A 7 2.31 3.04 11.40
N SER A 8 2.60 1.75 11.53
CA SER A 8 3.63 1.26 12.44
C SER A 8 4.30 0.02 11.86
N ASN A 9 5.63 -0.04 11.97
CA ASN A 9 6.37 -1.30 11.80
C ASN A 9 5.80 -2.28 12.83
N SER A 10 5.31 -3.42 12.37
CA SER A 10 4.43 -4.34 13.10
C SER A 10 4.78 -4.48 14.59
N PRO A 11 3.93 -4.03 15.52
CA PRO A 11 4.15 -4.26 16.94
C PRO A 11 2.94 -4.97 17.57
N THR A 12 3.00 -6.30 17.72
CA THR A 12 2.57 -7.01 18.94
C THR A 12 2.84 -8.51 18.82
N ILE A 13 3.18 -9.12 19.96
CA ILE A 13 3.61 -10.49 20.22
C ILE A 13 2.42 -11.46 19.97
N GLY A 14 2.61 -12.60 19.29
CA GLY A 14 1.53 -13.54 18.94
C GLY A 14 1.92 -14.59 17.89
N LEU A 15 0.93 -15.23 17.24
CA LEU A 15 1.15 -16.24 16.17
C LEU A 15 0.80 -15.73 14.75
N TYR A 16 0.26 -14.52 14.63
CA TYR A 16 -0.25 -13.97 13.37
C TYR A 16 0.32 -12.56 13.15
N HIS A 17 1.34 -12.45 12.29
CA HIS A 17 2.09 -11.20 12.11
C HIS A 17 2.19 -10.80 10.65
N GLY A 18 1.50 -9.70 10.31
CA GLY A 18 1.85 -8.84 9.19
C GLY A 18 3.21 -8.22 9.35
N THR A 19 3.80 -7.84 8.24
CA THR A 19 5.08 -7.14 8.17
C THR A 19 4.93 -5.72 8.72
N TYR A 20 3.80 -5.06 8.48
CA TYR A 20 3.49 -3.73 9.02
C TYR A 20 1.99 -3.56 9.26
N LEU A 21 1.62 -2.59 10.08
CA LEU A 21 0.23 -2.28 10.40
C LEU A 21 -0.14 -0.89 9.88
N VAL A 22 -1.28 -0.83 9.18
CA VAL A 22 -1.97 0.42 8.84
C VAL A 22 -3.33 0.39 9.52
N LYS A 23 -3.67 1.48 10.21
CA LYS A 23 -4.99 1.65 10.84
C LYS A 23 -5.45 3.10 10.76
N HIS A 24 -6.73 3.32 10.94
CA HIS A 24 -7.25 4.66 11.17
C HIS A 24 -7.27 4.93 12.69
N LYS A 25 -7.11 6.19 13.12
CA LYS A 25 -7.11 6.56 14.54
C LYS A 25 -8.34 6.04 15.31
N ASN A 26 -9.46 5.90 14.62
CA ASN A 26 -10.76 5.56 15.21
C ASN A 26 -11.20 4.11 14.95
N PHE A 27 -10.47 3.33 14.15
CA PHE A 27 -10.85 1.96 13.79
C PHE A 27 -9.73 1.14 13.14
N LYS A 28 -9.80 -0.17 13.31
CA LYS A 28 -8.93 -1.13 12.60
C LYS A 28 -9.45 -1.44 11.20
N ILE A 29 -8.54 -1.83 10.30
CA ILE A 29 -8.86 -2.28 8.94
C ILE A 29 -8.42 -3.71 8.64
N SER A 30 -7.71 -4.36 9.56
CA SER A 30 -7.24 -5.74 9.42
C SER A 30 -7.79 -6.60 10.54
N TYR A 31 -8.11 -7.85 10.21
CA TYR A 31 -8.54 -8.86 11.19
C TYR A 31 -7.51 -8.97 12.32
N ASN A 32 -7.95 -8.99 13.57
CA ASN A 32 -7.10 -9.07 14.77
C ASN A 32 -5.86 -8.15 14.83
N ASN A 33 -5.87 -7.01 14.12
CA ASN A 33 -4.68 -6.16 13.93
C ASN A 33 -3.47 -6.89 13.31
N GLU A 34 -3.71 -7.95 12.54
CA GLU A 34 -2.67 -8.72 11.85
C GLU A 34 -1.90 -7.86 10.85
N GLY A 35 -2.52 -6.80 10.31
CA GLY A 35 -1.87 -5.86 9.41
C GLY A 35 -1.72 -6.40 8.00
N ILE A 36 -0.60 -6.04 7.36
CA ILE A 36 -0.30 -6.35 5.97
C ILE A 36 0.99 -7.15 5.91
N GLU A 37 0.88 -8.34 5.34
CA GLU A 37 1.98 -9.25 5.09
C GLU A 37 2.67 -8.87 3.79
N LEU A 38 4.00 -8.90 3.78
CA LEU A 38 4.84 -8.66 2.61
C LEU A 38 5.66 -9.91 2.32
N TYR A 39 5.67 -10.33 1.07
CA TYR A 39 6.40 -11.51 0.61
C TYR A 39 7.31 -11.14 -0.55
N LEU A 40 8.51 -11.69 -0.59
CA LEU A 40 9.56 -11.39 -1.57
C LEU A 40 10.11 -12.67 -2.20
N ARG A 41 10.13 -12.70 -3.53
CA ARG A 41 10.85 -13.66 -4.37
C ARG A 41 11.93 -12.91 -5.16
N VAL A 42 13.11 -13.53 -5.23
CA VAL A 42 14.26 -12.99 -5.97
C VAL A 42 14.79 -14.10 -6.85
N ASP A 43 14.85 -13.84 -8.15
CA ASP A 43 15.14 -14.84 -9.17
C ASP A 43 14.27 -16.11 -8.98
N ASN A 44 14.86 -17.30 -9.11
CA ASN A 44 14.20 -18.59 -8.91
C ASN A 44 14.19 -19.07 -7.45
N ASN A 45 14.40 -18.19 -6.47
CA ASN A 45 14.41 -18.58 -5.06
C ASN A 45 13.01 -18.80 -4.49
N THR A 46 12.96 -19.46 -3.33
CA THR A 46 11.74 -19.57 -2.53
C THR A 46 11.31 -18.19 -2.03
N GLU A 47 10.00 -18.00 -1.96
CA GLU A 47 9.36 -16.83 -1.36
C GLU A 47 9.69 -16.72 0.13
N ILE A 48 9.96 -15.50 0.61
CA ILE A 48 10.23 -15.19 2.02
C ILE A 48 9.23 -14.14 2.51
N LYS A 49 8.64 -14.38 3.69
CA LYS A 49 7.77 -13.42 4.40
C LYS A 49 8.60 -12.40 5.18
N GLY A 50 8.23 -11.13 5.08
CA GLY A 50 8.85 -10.03 5.80
C GLY A 50 8.46 -9.93 7.27
N SER A 51 9.26 -9.19 8.04
CA SER A 51 8.98 -8.84 9.44
C SER A 51 9.34 -7.39 9.72
N SER A 52 8.57 -6.73 10.59
CA SER A 52 8.85 -5.38 11.12
C SER A 52 9.16 -4.30 10.05
N GLY A 53 8.34 -4.24 9.00
CA GLY A 53 8.47 -3.25 7.93
C GLY A 53 9.59 -3.56 6.94
N THR A 54 10.21 -4.74 6.99
CA THR A 54 11.26 -5.14 6.05
C THR A 54 11.12 -6.59 5.59
N VAL A 55 11.77 -6.93 4.47
CA VAL A 55 12.02 -8.31 4.04
C VAL A 55 13.33 -8.36 3.27
N THR A 56 14.11 -9.42 3.42
CA THR A 56 15.37 -9.61 2.71
C THR A 56 15.43 -11.05 2.19
N ASN A 57 15.80 -11.21 0.91
CA ASN A 57 16.01 -12.50 0.27
C ASN A 57 17.30 -12.44 -0.56
N GLY A 58 18.38 -13.03 -0.04
CA GLY A 58 19.71 -12.88 -0.61
C GLY A 58 20.21 -11.43 -0.55
N GLU A 59 20.61 -10.89 -1.69
CA GLU A 59 21.18 -9.54 -1.84
C GLU A 59 20.11 -8.45 -1.99
N VAL A 60 18.84 -8.83 -2.18
CA VAL A 60 17.73 -7.88 -2.35
C VAL A 60 16.95 -7.73 -1.05
N SER A 61 16.65 -6.49 -0.69
CA SER A 61 15.82 -6.13 0.46
C SER A 61 14.68 -5.19 0.07
N ILE A 62 13.60 -5.23 0.84
CA ILE A 62 12.52 -4.24 0.80
C ILE A 62 12.43 -3.59 2.18
N SER A 63 12.32 -2.27 2.18
CA SER A 63 11.92 -1.49 3.36
C SER A 63 10.59 -0.79 3.10
N VAL A 64 9.75 -0.70 4.13
CA VAL A 64 8.43 -0.08 4.06
C VAL A 64 8.46 1.27 4.77
N SER A 65 7.99 2.29 4.06
CA SER A 65 7.77 3.63 4.57
C SER A 65 6.38 4.12 4.16
N TYR A 66 6.02 5.33 4.58
CA TYR A 66 4.72 5.90 4.25
C TYR A 66 4.79 7.41 4.08
N LYS A 67 3.80 7.94 3.37
CA LYS A 67 3.54 9.38 3.23
C LYS A 67 2.09 9.67 3.54
N LEU A 68 1.87 10.67 4.41
CA LEU A 68 0.54 11.24 4.65
C LEU A 68 0.35 12.47 3.78
N PHE A 69 -0.90 12.69 3.38
CA PHE A 69 -1.31 13.90 2.69
C PHE A 69 -2.18 14.72 3.63
N PRO A 70 -1.81 15.97 3.99
CA PRO A 70 -2.57 16.77 4.96
C PRO A 70 -4.03 16.96 4.55
N ASP A 71 -4.29 17.22 3.27
CA ASP A 71 -5.62 17.56 2.77
C ASP A 71 -6.43 16.36 2.25
N VAL A 72 -5.89 15.15 2.37
CA VAL A 72 -6.47 13.94 1.79
C VAL A 72 -6.54 12.85 2.84
N ASN A 73 -7.68 12.17 2.96
CA ASN A 73 -7.85 11.09 3.92
C ASN A 73 -7.26 9.76 3.41
N TYR A 74 -6.00 9.79 2.97
CA TYR A 74 -5.26 8.67 2.42
C TYR A 74 -3.85 8.61 2.99
N ILE A 75 -3.35 7.40 3.21
CA ILE A 75 -1.96 7.09 3.46
C ILE A 75 -1.39 6.38 2.24
N ASN A 76 -0.24 6.84 1.75
CA ASN A 76 0.51 6.16 0.71
C ASN A 76 1.59 5.30 1.37
N ILE A 77 1.59 4.01 1.08
CA ILE A 77 2.59 3.06 1.54
C ILE A 77 3.60 2.88 0.42
N ILE A 78 4.89 2.92 0.77
CA ILE A 78 5.99 2.91 -0.18
C ILE A 78 6.93 1.77 0.19
N HIS A 79 7.10 0.84 -0.73
CA HIS A 79 8.09 -0.23 -0.69
C HIS A 79 9.33 0.20 -1.47
N THR A 80 10.43 0.40 -0.78
CA THR A 80 11.73 0.65 -1.41
C THR A 80 12.45 -0.68 -1.56
N VAL A 81 12.53 -1.18 -2.78
CA VAL A 81 13.25 -2.40 -3.17
C VAL A 81 14.69 -2.01 -3.51
N THR A 82 15.66 -2.59 -2.80
CA THR A 82 17.08 -2.30 -3.00
C THR A 82 17.83 -3.59 -3.31
N ASN A 83 18.59 -3.59 -4.39
CA ASN A 83 19.59 -4.61 -4.66
C ASN A 83 20.94 -4.17 -4.07
N ASN A 84 21.45 -4.93 -3.10
CA ASN A 84 22.72 -4.62 -2.42
C ASN A 84 23.91 -5.41 -3.00
N GLY A 85 23.68 -6.20 -4.05
CA GLY A 85 24.66 -7.05 -4.70
C GLY A 85 25.23 -6.45 -5.98
N ASP A 86 26.09 -7.22 -6.63
CA ASP A 86 26.87 -6.80 -7.80
C ASP A 86 26.32 -7.32 -9.14
N ARG A 87 25.17 -8.02 -9.14
CA ARG A 87 24.49 -8.48 -10.35
C ARG A 87 23.04 -8.00 -10.44
N ASN A 88 22.45 -8.08 -11.63
CA ASN A 88 21.01 -7.85 -11.80
C ASN A 88 20.21 -8.97 -11.10
N HIS A 89 19.04 -8.60 -10.57
CA HIS A 89 18.06 -9.52 -10.04
C HIS A 89 16.68 -9.27 -10.66
N GLU A 90 15.96 -10.37 -10.89
CA GLU A 90 14.53 -10.34 -11.10
C GLU A 90 13.82 -10.44 -9.75
N VAL A 91 12.84 -9.57 -9.51
CA VAL A 91 12.18 -9.46 -8.22
C VAL A 91 10.66 -9.51 -8.40
N ASP A 92 10.01 -10.39 -7.64
CA ASP A 92 8.58 -10.35 -7.41
C ASP A 92 8.31 -10.10 -5.94
N PHE A 93 7.32 -9.27 -5.63
CA PHE A 93 6.83 -9.15 -4.27
C PHE A 93 5.33 -8.92 -4.23
N LEU A 94 4.70 -9.46 -3.20
CA LEU A 94 3.26 -9.31 -2.99
C LEU A 94 2.95 -8.82 -1.59
N CYS A 95 1.78 -8.22 -1.47
CA CYS A 95 1.17 -7.89 -0.21
C CYS A 95 -0.12 -8.68 -0.03
N TYR A 96 -0.37 -9.16 1.19
CA TYR A 96 -1.62 -9.79 1.59
C TYR A 96 -2.14 -9.14 2.87
N SER A 97 -3.46 -9.00 2.97
CA SER A 97 -4.09 -8.62 4.23
C SER A 97 -5.46 -9.25 4.34
N ASN A 98 -5.75 -9.82 5.52
CA ASN A 98 -7.09 -10.19 5.93
C ASN A 98 -7.80 -8.92 6.46
N ILE A 99 -8.84 -8.49 5.75
CA ILE A 99 -9.48 -7.20 5.97
C ILE A 99 -10.64 -7.32 6.95
N ALA A 100 -10.64 -6.44 7.96
CA ALA A 100 -11.76 -6.29 8.86
C ALA A 100 -11.95 -4.82 9.24
N ILE A 101 -12.95 -4.15 8.67
CA ILE A 101 -13.27 -2.76 8.98
C ILE A 101 -14.32 -2.73 10.08
N GLU A 102 -13.91 -2.40 11.29
CA GLU A 102 -14.86 -2.19 12.40
C GLU A 102 -15.90 -1.12 12.01
N GLY A 103 -17.18 -1.32 12.33
CA GLY A 103 -18.25 -0.33 12.07
C GLY A 103 -18.23 0.84 13.06
N SER A 104 -18.89 1.95 12.75
CA SER A 104 -18.98 3.09 13.69
C SER A 104 -19.76 2.78 14.98
N ASP A 105 -20.65 1.78 14.91
CA ASP A 105 -21.45 1.24 16.00
C ASP A 105 -20.73 0.13 16.79
N GLY A 106 -19.46 -0.16 16.48
CA GLY A 106 -18.70 -1.26 17.07
C GLY A 106 -19.04 -2.63 16.48
N SER A 107 -19.83 -2.70 15.41
CA SER A 107 -20.08 -3.96 14.70
C SER A 107 -18.79 -4.59 14.17
N SER A 108 -18.75 -5.93 14.17
CA SER A 108 -17.62 -6.67 13.61
C SER A 108 -17.41 -6.27 12.16
N GLY A 109 -16.14 -6.05 11.82
CA GLY A 109 -15.70 -5.80 10.45
C GLY A 109 -15.36 -7.04 9.67
N ASP A 110 -15.42 -8.21 10.29
CA ASP A 110 -15.07 -9.47 9.65
C ASP A 110 -16.03 -9.78 8.50
N HIS A 111 -15.50 -10.35 7.43
CA HIS A 111 -16.23 -10.63 6.19
C HIS A 111 -16.99 -9.43 5.60
N CYS A 112 -16.43 -8.22 5.72
CA CYS A 112 -17.04 -7.02 5.16
C CYS A 112 -17.23 -7.10 3.63
N PRO A 113 -18.37 -6.65 3.08
CA PRO A 113 -18.53 -6.58 1.63
C PRO A 113 -17.34 -5.88 0.94
N GLU A 114 -16.93 -6.42 -0.20
CA GLU A 114 -15.87 -5.85 -1.02
C GLU A 114 -16.33 -5.66 -2.46
N ARG A 115 -15.81 -4.63 -3.13
CA ARG A 115 -16.11 -4.36 -4.54
C ARG A 115 -14.90 -3.85 -5.29
N ASN A 116 -14.79 -4.24 -6.54
CA ASN A 116 -13.76 -3.73 -7.44
C ASN A 116 -14.02 -2.25 -7.76
N ILE A 117 -12.98 -1.44 -7.77
CA ILE A 117 -13.06 -0.05 -8.21
C ILE A 117 -13.05 -0.06 -9.74
N GLU A 118 -14.00 0.62 -10.36
CA GLU A 118 -14.16 0.74 -11.82
C GLU A 118 -12.82 1.01 -12.52
N GLY A 119 -12.57 0.30 -13.62
CA GLY A 119 -11.32 0.37 -14.37
C GLY A 119 -10.19 -0.51 -13.79
N ASN A 120 -10.52 -1.45 -12.90
CA ASN A 120 -9.56 -2.31 -12.22
C ASN A 120 -8.48 -1.53 -11.45
N ARG A 121 -8.91 -0.46 -10.77
CA ARG A 121 -8.02 0.48 -10.10
C ARG A 121 -7.72 0.12 -8.64
N GLY A 122 -8.37 -0.90 -8.11
CA GLY A 122 -8.22 -1.33 -6.72
C GLY A 122 -9.51 -1.90 -6.14
N VAL A 123 -9.62 -1.91 -4.81
CA VAL A 123 -10.74 -2.55 -4.10
C VAL A 123 -11.29 -1.63 -3.01
N GLU A 124 -12.61 -1.61 -2.88
CA GLU A 124 -13.34 -0.99 -1.79
C GLU A 124 -13.85 -2.05 -0.83
N PHE A 125 -13.67 -1.81 0.46
CA PHE A 125 -14.18 -2.62 1.56
C PHE A 125 -15.17 -1.79 2.36
N ILE A 126 -16.33 -2.37 2.65
CA ILE A 126 -17.50 -1.63 3.13
C ILE A 126 -18.01 -2.31 4.39
N ASN A 127 -18.08 -1.57 5.50
CA ASN A 127 -18.84 -2.00 6.66
C ASN A 127 -19.68 -0.84 7.20
N LYS A 128 -21.01 -1.00 7.19
CA LYS A 128 -21.96 0.04 7.59
C LYS A 128 -21.70 1.38 6.88
N ASP A 129 -21.34 2.40 7.64
CA ASP A 129 -21.04 3.77 7.22
C ASP A 129 -19.59 3.98 6.78
N ARG A 130 -18.73 2.95 6.92
CA ARG A 130 -17.31 3.04 6.61
C ARG A 130 -17.00 2.36 5.27
N THR A 131 -16.28 3.08 4.43
CA THR A 131 -15.70 2.54 3.19
C THR A 131 -14.21 2.86 3.17
N VAL A 132 -13.39 1.81 3.13
CA VAL A 132 -11.93 1.90 2.98
C VAL A 132 -11.56 1.45 1.58
N ARG A 133 -10.67 2.20 0.94
CA ARG A 133 -10.23 1.98 -0.43
C ARG A 133 -8.76 1.58 -0.43
N PHE A 134 -8.43 0.52 -1.15
CA PHE A 134 -7.07 0.18 -1.57
C PHE A 134 -6.92 0.59 -3.02
N LEU A 135 -6.09 1.59 -3.28
CA LEU A 135 -5.81 2.12 -4.61
C LEU A 135 -4.52 1.49 -5.14
N LEU A 136 -4.64 0.76 -6.26
CA LEU A 136 -3.60 -0.14 -6.76
C LEU A 136 -3.14 0.16 -8.19
N ARG A 137 -3.96 0.85 -9.01
CA ARG A 137 -3.60 1.28 -10.36
C ARG A 137 -4.18 2.64 -10.72
N ASP A 138 -3.49 3.35 -11.61
CA ASP A 138 -3.93 4.57 -12.28
C ASP A 138 -4.32 5.70 -11.32
N PHE A 139 -3.51 5.86 -10.27
CA PHE A 139 -3.58 6.98 -9.33
C PHE A 139 -2.20 7.66 -9.18
N PRO A 140 -2.12 9.00 -9.15
CA PRO A 140 -0.87 9.78 -9.14
C PRO A 140 0.23 9.42 -8.14
N PHE A 141 -0.08 8.71 -7.05
CA PHE A 141 0.90 8.32 -6.01
C PHE A 141 1.08 6.80 -5.92
N VAL A 142 0.53 6.06 -6.87
CA VAL A 142 0.50 4.60 -6.91
C VAL A 142 1.37 4.14 -8.05
N THR A 143 2.21 3.14 -7.78
CA THR A 143 2.90 2.40 -8.82
C THR A 143 2.02 1.23 -9.20
N ASN A 144 1.55 1.19 -10.45
CA ASN A 144 0.60 0.19 -10.90
C ASN A 144 1.06 -1.23 -10.54
N VAL A 145 0.21 -1.98 -9.84
CA VAL A 145 0.45 -3.40 -9.55
C VAL A 145 0.25 -4.23 -10.82
N ASP A 146 1.05 -5.28 -10.98
CA ASP A 146 0.90 -6.22 -12.10
C ASP A 146 -0.32 -7.11 -11.91
N THR A 147 -0.56 -7.57 -10.68
CA THR A 147 -1.74 -8.37 -10.36
C THR A 147 -2.39 -7.93 -9.05
N TYR A 148 -3.71 -8.10 -8.97
CA TYR A 148 -4.39 -8.17 -7.69
C TYR A 148 -5.61 -9.09 -7.76
N SER A 149 -5.97 -9.64 -6.61
CA SER A 149 -7.19 -10.40 -6.40
C SER A 149 -7.70 -10.16 -5.00
N TYR A 150 -8.97 -10.51 -4.79
CA TYR A 150 -9.66 -10.37 -3.51
C TYR A 150 -10.46 -11.63 -3.23
N SER A 151 -11.01 -11.71 -2.02
CA SER A 151 -11.64 -12.92 -1.51
C SER A 151 -12.74 -13.44 -2.44
N LYS A 152 -12.85 -14.77 -2.50
CA LYS A 152 -13.89 -15.47 -3.27
C LYS A 152 -13.87 -15.22 -4.78
N CYS A 153 -12.85 -14.55 -5.30
CA CYS A 153 -12.61 -14.55 -6.73
C CYS A 153 -12.15 -15.96 -7.16
N PRO A 154 -12.83 -16.67 -8.07
CA PRO A 154 -12.58 -18.09 -8.41
C PRO A 154 -11.16 -18.36 -8.95
N GLY A 155 -10.58 -17.38 -9.64
CA GLY A 155 -9.19 -17.41 -10.12
C GLY A 155 -8.20 -16.71 -9.18
N GLY A 156 -8.66 -16.30 -7.99
CA GLY A 156 -7.88 -15.54 -7.03
C GLY A 156 -6.74 -16.35 -6.40
N GLY A 157 -5.74 -15.64 -5.90
CA GLY A 157 -4.60 -16.24 -5.21
C GLY A 157 -3.34 -15.41 -5.33
N ALA A 158 -2.28 -15.91 -4.67
CA ALA A 158 -0.95 -15.34 -4.78
C ALA A 158 -0.51 -15.28 -6.25
N TRP A 159 0.06 -14.15 -6.65
CA TRP A 159 0.63 -13.92 -7.98
C TRP A 159 -0.39 -13.95 -9.15
N LYS A 160 -1.70 -13.96 -8.87
CA LYS A 160 -2.75 -14.05 -9.88
C LYS A 160 -3.65 -12.82 -9.89
N ASN A 161 -4.08 -12.43 -11.09
CA ASN A 161 -5.05 -11.36 -11.27
C ASN A 161 -6.47 -11.94 -11.33
N CYS A 162 -7.37 -11.46 -10.48
CA CYS A 162 -8.77 -11.85 -10.51
C CYS A 162 -9.62 -10.64 -10.11
N THR A 163 -10.27 -10.04 -11.11
CA THR A 163 -10.94 -8.72 -10.99
C THR A 163 -12.35 -8.72 -11.59
N GLU A 164 -12.84 -9.89 -12.01
CA GLU A 164 -14.11 -10.07 -12.72
C GLU A 164 -15.33 -9.83 -11.81
N TYR A 165 -15.17 -9.95 -10.49
CA TYR A 165 -16.26 -9.80 -9.53
C TYR A 165 -16.42 -8.34 -9.09
N ILE A 166 -17.44 -7.67 -9.61
CA ILE A 166 -17.65 -6.27 -9.24
C ILE A 166 -18.03 -6.12 -7.77
N TYR A 167 -18.82 -7.04 -7.19
CA TYR A 167 -19.25 -6.98 -5.79
C TYR A 167 -19.32 -8.38 -5.15
N VAL A 168 -18.80 -8.51 -3.93
CA VAL A 168 -18.86 -9.70 -3.10
C VAL A 168 -19.44 -9.31 -1.74
N GLU A 169 -20.60 -9.89 -1.37
CA GLU A 169 -21.33 -9.53 -0.14
C GLU A 169 -20.55 -9.87 1.14
N LYS A 170 -19.69 -10.88 1.09
CA LYS A 170 -18.87 -11.33 2.22
C LYS A 170 -17.44 -11.59 1.75
N GLY A 171 -16.60 -10.56 1.70
CA GLY A 171 -15.18 -10.66 1.39
C GLY A 171 -14.34 -10.26 2.59
N ALA A 172 -13.08 -10.66 2.70
CA ALA A 172 -12.22 -10.19 3.81
C ALA A 172 -10.74 -10.37 3.47
N GLY A 173 -10.34 -10.05 2.24
CA GLY A 173 -8.96 -10.30 1.87
C GLY A 173 -8.58 -9.70 0.55
N ILE A 174 -7.36 -9.20 0.49
CA ILE A 174 -6.75 -8.68 -0.73
C ILE A 174 -5.34 -9.21 -0.88
N ILE A 175 -4.98 -9.55 -2.11
CA ILE A 175 -3.62 -9.88 -2.51
C ILE A 175 -3.28 -9.01 -3.72
N PHE A 176 -2.10 -8.41 -3.74
CA PHE A 176 -1.61 -7.66 -4.90
C PHE A 176 -0.10 -7.74 -5.00
N SER A 177 0.45 -7.62 -6.21
CA SER A 177 1.87 -7.86 -6.45
C SER A 177 2.47 -7.00 -7.55
N TRP A 178 3.76 -6.75 -7.44
CA TRP A 178 4.62 -6.36 -8.56
C TRP A 178 5.52 -7.55 -8.92
N GLN A 179 5.62 -7.85 -10.21
CA GLN A 179 6.26 -9.05 -10.75
C GLN A 179 7.27 -8.70 -11.84
N ASN A 180 8.27 -9.57 -12.02
CA ASN A 180 9.32 -9.50 -13.02
C ASN A 180 10.09 -8.17 -12.99
N GLN A 181 10.25 -7.58 -11.81
CA GLN A 181 10.91 -6.29 -11.63
C GLN A 181 12.42 -6.46 -11.71
N GLN A 182 13.04 -5.89 -12.73
CA GLN A 182 14.50 -5.93 -12.87
C GLN A 182 15.13 -4.84 -12.01
N ILE A 183 15.97 -5.22 -11.03
CA ILE A 183 16.69 -4.31 -10.15
C ILE A 183 18.20 -4.46 -10.40
N LYS A 184 18.83 -3.39 -10.88
CA LYS A 184 20.28 -3.37 -11.19
C LYS A 184 21.14 -3.39 -9.92
N PRO A 185 22.43 -3.76 -10.01
CA PRO A 185 23.37 -3.65 -8.91
C PRO A 185 23.28 -2.29 -8.22
N HIS A 186 23.18 -2.30 -6.89
CA HIS A 186 23.14 -1.09 -6.05
C HIS A 186 21.98 -0.13 -6.35
N GLU A 187 20.95 -0.57 -7.08
CA GLU A 187 19.77 0.23 -7.41
C GLU A 187 18.70 0.11 -6.32
N SER A 188 18.05 1.24 -6.04
CA SER A 188 16.79 1.28 -5.29
C SER A 188 15.64 1.74 -6.18
N LYS A 189 14.52 1.01 -6.16
CA LYS A 189 13.26 1.40 -6.81
C LYS A 189 12.12 1.46 -5.80
N ASN A 190 11.25 2.44 -5.97
CA ASN A 190 10.07 2.61 -5.14
C ASN A 190 8.83 2.08 -5.85
N TYR A 191 8.02 1.35 -5.10
CA TYR A 191 6.70 0.90 -5.49
C TYR A 191 5.72 1.33 -4.41
N SER A 192 4.49 1.64 -4.79
CA SER A 192 3.57 2.25 -3.84
C SER A 192 2.12 1.93 -4.13
N TYR A 193 1.33 1.90 -3.07
CA TYR A 193 -0.11 1.80 -3.11
C TYR A 193 -0.72 2.71 -2.04
N SER A 194 -2.02 3.01 -2.11
CA SER A 194 -2.64 3.90 -1.13
C SER A 194 -3.85 3.28 -0.46
N ILE A 195 -4.04 3.58 0.83
CA ILE A 195 -5.20 3.20 1.62
C ILE A 195 -5.91 4.48 2.08
N GLY A 196 -7.23 4.56 1.94
CA GLY A 196 -7.94 5.77 2.35
C GLY A 196 -9.45 5.66 2.42
N MET A 197 -10.11 6.77 2.72
CA MET A 197 -11.57 6.92 2.71
C MET A 197 -11.99 8.11 1.86
N GLY A 198 -13.25 8.11 1.42
CA GLY A 198 -13.80 9.19 0.59
C GLY A 198 -13.33 9.14 -0.86
N GLU A 199 -14.02 9.88 -1.73
CA GLU A 199 -13.69 9.89 -3.16
C GLU A 199 -12.26 10.40 -3.38
N TYR A 200 -11.52 9.68 -4.22
CA TYR A 200 -10.24 10.18 -4.69
C TYR A 200 -10.47 11.30 -5.71
N ASN A 201 -10.06 12.53 -5.39
CA ASN A 201 -10.20 13.68 -6.29
C ASN A 201 -8.86 14.00 -6.99
N PRO A 202 -8.71 13.77 -8.30
CA PRO A 202 -7.45 14.03 -9.01
C PRO A 202 -7.00 15.50 -8.97
N LYS A 203 -7.89 16.46 -8.67
CA LYS A 203 -7.52 17.89 -8.47
C LYS A 203 -6.61 18.13 -7.26
N ILE A 204 -6.46 17.15 -6.37
CA ILE A 204 -5.51 17.16 -5.25
C ILE A 204 -4.06 17.30 -5.75
N GLU A 205 -3.75 16.75 -6.93
CA GLU A 205 -2.41 16.74 -7.54
C GLU A 205 -1.89 18.16 -7.85
N GLN A 206 -2.76 19.01 -8.41
CA GLN A 206 -2.37 20.36 -8.85
C GLN A 206 -2.01 21.31 -7.69
N LYS A 207 -2.57 21.10 -6.50
CA LYS A 207 -2.26 21.94 -5.33
C LYS A 207 -0.89 21.59 -4.75
N GLN A 208 -0.53 20.31 -4.67
CA GLN A 208 0.72 19.90 -4.02
C GLN A 208 1.97 20.12 -4.88
N GLN A 209 1.87 20.02 -6.21
CA GLN A 209 2.98 20.41 -7.10
C GLN A 209 3.25 21.93 -7.05
N ARG A 210 2.23 22.76 -6.82
CA ARG A 210 2.42 24.22 -6.69
C ARG A 210 3.12 24.62 -5.38
N THR A 211 2.87 23.91 -4.29
CA THR A 211 3.48 24.20 -2.98
C THR A 211 4.96 23.82 -2.93
N SER A 212 5.37 22.75 -3.64
CA SER A 212 6.79 22.36 -3.73
C SER A 212 7.61 23.28 -4.63
N ILE A 213 7.01 23.92 -5.65
CA ILE A 213 7.69 24.87 -6.54
C ILE A 213 7.89 26.24 -5.86
N GLN A 214 6.98 26.66 -4.97
CA GLN A 214 7.08 27.98 -4.30
C GLN A 214 8.17 28.06 -3.20
N LEU A 215 8.76 26.94 -2.77
CA LEU A 215 9.84 26.92 -1.76
C LEU A 215 11.25 27.07 -2.34
N ILE A 216 11.41 27.24 -3.66
CA ILE A 216 12.71 27.48 -4.31
C ILE A 216 12.71 28.88 -4.92
N THR A 217 12.73 29.91 -4.08
CA THR A 217 13.17 31.25 -4.52
C THR A 217 14.50 31.55 -3.83
N PRO A 218 15.63 31.61 -4.55
CA PRO A 218 16.89 31.96 -3.92
C PRO A 218 16.86 33.43 -3.47
N PHE A 219 17.09 33.63 -2.17
CA PHE A 219 17.39 34.93 -1.58
C PHE A 219 18.59 35.54 -2.33
N LYS A 220 18.33 36.53 -3.20
CA LYS A 220 19.39 37.38 -3.74
C LYS A 220 19.93 38.26 -2.62
N HIS A 221 21.11 37.93 -2.11
CA HIS A 221 21.93 38.87 -1.33
C HIS A 221 22.18 40.13 -2.16
N ARG A 222 21.53 41.23 -1.78
CA ARG A 222 21.92 42.58 -2.23
C ARG A 222 23.15 43.00 -1.42
N ASN A 223 24.32 42.83 -2.01
CA ASN A 223 25.50 43.58 -1.62
C ASN A 223 25.27 45.06 -1.96
N ARG A 224 25.03 45.90 -0.96
CA ARG A 224 25.21 47.35 -1.08
C ARG A 224 26.67 47.67 -0.72
N ARG A 225 27.47 47.97 -1.74
CA ARG A 225 28.67 48.81 -1.61
C ARG A 225 28.35 50.16 -2.24
N ARG A 226 28.27 51.19 -1.42
CA ARG A 226 28.90 52.51 -1.53
C ARG A 226 28.42 53.36 -0.37
#